data_AF-A0A2D0IJ22-F1
#
_entry.id   AF-A0A2D0IJ22-F1
#
_cell.length_a   1.000
_cell.length_b   1.000
_cell.length_c   1.000
_cell.angle_alpha   90.00
_cell.angle_beta   90.00
_cell.angle_gamma   90.00
#
_symmetry.space_group_name_H-M   'P 1'
#
loop_
_entity.id
_entity.type
_entity.pdbx_description
1 polymer ?
#
loop_
_entity_poly.entity_id
_entity_poly.type
_entity_poly.pdbx_seq_one_letter_code
_entity_poly.pdbx_strand_id
1 'polypeptide(L)'
;MDELQIIHWLAGFIVLAEALNKAERTCPLAAGLSAHERLLAWLKAVAWFFLALGAAGAVVAPVLLALGVPSGATHLLRLERPTLAETAVLFGFAVLIVRTRVKEG
;
A
#
# COMPACT_ATOMS: atom_id res chain seq x y z
N MET A 1 -0.68 18.43 10.30
CA MET A 1 -1.33 17.11 10.22
C MET A 1 -1.87 16.78 11.60
N ASP A 2 -3.07 16.21 11.69
CA ASP A 2 -3.60 15.66 12.95
C ASP A 2 -2.99 14.27 13.27
N GLU A 3 -3.20 13.74 14.48
CA GLU A 3 -2.58 12.48 14.91
C GLU A 3 -2.96 11.31 13.98
N LEU A 4 -4.23 11.28 13.56
CA LEU A 4 -4.75 10.26 12.66
C LEU A 4 -4.05 10.31 11.29
N GLN A 5 -3.85 11.50 10.72
CA GLN A 5 -3.07 11.68 9.49
C GLN A 5 -1.62 11.23 9.63
N ILE A 6 -0.98 11.51 10.76
CA ILE A 6 0.41 11.07 11.01
C ILE A 6 0.48 9.54 11.02
N ILE A 7 -0.43 8.88 11.75
CA ILE A 7 -0.50 7.42 11.80
C ILE A 7 -0.78 6.85 10.41
N HIS A 8 -1.77 7.41 9.70
CA HIS A 8 -2.13 6.97 8.35
C HIS A 8 -0.95 7.08 7.38
N TRP A 9 -0.25 8.21 7.42
CA TRP A 9 0.89 8.49 6.54
C TRP A 9 2.07 7.55 6.83
N LEU A 10 2.43 7.35 8.11
CA LEU A 10 3.49 6.41 8.50
C LEU A 10 3.14 4.96 8.15
N ALA A 11 1.89 4.54 8.42
CA ALA A 11 1.39 3.22 8.01
C ALA A 11 1.47 3.05 6.50
N GLY A 12 1.08 4.08 5.73
CA GLY A 12 1.21 4.12 4.28
C GLY A 12 2.64 3.91 3.81
N PHE A 13 3.62 4.57 4.43
CA PHE A 13 5.04 4.37 4.09
C PHE A 13 5.50 2.92 4.31
N ILE A 14 5.18 2.33 5.46
CA ILE A 14 5.57 0.94 5.79
C ILE A 14 4.93 -0.03 4.79
N VAL A 15 3.63 0.10 4.56
CA VAL A 15 2.87 -0.77 3.68
C VAL A 15 3.34 -0.62 2.23
N LEU A 16 3.59 0.61 1.77
CA LEU A 16 4.08 0.88 0.43
C LEU A 16 5.46 0.24 0.21
N ALA A 17 6.39 0.45 1.14
CA ALA A 17 7.73 -0.10 1.05
C ALA A 17 7.70 -1.64 0.96
N GLU A 18 6.91 -2.29 1.81
CA GLU A 18 6.78 -3.74 1.79
C GLU A 18 6.08 -4.24 0.52
N ALA A 19 5.00 -3.57 0.09
CA ALA A 19 4.24 -3.98 -1.07
C ALA A 19 5.07 -3.91 -2.36
N LEU A 20 5.84 -2.83 -2.56
CA LEU A 20 6.77 -2.71 -3.68
C LEU A 20 7.85 -3.80 -3.62
N ASN A 21 8.45 -4.00 -2.45
CA ASN A 21 9.47 -5.02 -2.21
C ASN A 21 8.95 -6.46 -2.46
N LYS A 22 7.66 -6.73 -2.23
CA LYS A 22 7.05 -8.04 -2.53
C LYS A 22 6.56 -8.14 -3.98
N ALA A 23 6.09 -7.04 -4.57
CA ALA A 23 5.73 -6.98 -5.98
C ALA A 23 6.94 -7.28 -6.87
N GLU A 24 8.09 -6.65 -6.60
CA GLU A 24 9.35 -6.87 -7.33
C GLU A 24 9.80 -8.34 -7.29
N ARG A 25 9.63 -9.02 -6.15
CA ARG A 25 10.00 -10.44 -6.01
C ARG A 25 8.97 -11.42 -6.61
N THR A 26 7.85 -10.92 -7.12
CA THR A 26 6.82 -11.79 -7.72
C THR A 26 7.07 -11.91 -9.22
N CYS A 27 7.36 -13.13 -9.69
CA CYS A 27 7.66 -13.43 -11.09
C CYS A 27 6.58 -14.33 -11.73
N PRO A 28 5.38 -13.80 -12.06
CA PRO A 28 4.30 -14.62 -12.61
C PRO A 28 4.58 -15.17 -14.02
N LEU A 29 5.55 -14.57 -14.71
CA LEU A 29 6.00 -14.98 -16.05
C LEU A 29 7.19 -15.95 -16.03
N ALA A 30 7.60 -16.45 -14.85
CA ALA A 30 8.68 -17.42 -14.77
C ALA A 30 8.40 -18.68 -15.61
N ALA A 31 9.45 -19.18 -16.27
CA ALA A 31 9.42 -20.46 -16.96
C ALA A 31 9.33 -21.60 -15.94
N GLY A 32 8.73 -22.73 -16.32
CA GLY A 32 8.63 -23.92 -15.48
C GLY A 32 7.49 -23.95 -14.46
N LEU A 33 6.68 -22.88 -14.36
CA LEU A 33 5.47 -22.90 -13.53
C LEU A 33 4.33 -23.69 -14.19
N SER A 34 3.67 -24.55 -13.41
CA SER A 34 2.38 -25.14 -13.78
C SER A 34 1.30 -24.05 -13.93
N ALA A 35 0.18 -24.38 -14.58
CA ALA A 35 -0.94 -23.44 -14.76
C ALA A 35 -1.48 -22.92 -13.42
N HIS A 36 -1.58 -23.80 -12.41
CA HIS A 36 -2.05 -23.43 -11.07
C HIS A 36 -1.06 -22.50 -10.36
N GLU A 37 0.24 -22.80 -10.38
CA GLU A 37 1.26 -21.94 -9.76
C GLU A 37 1.35 -20.57 -10.43
N ARG A 38 1.19 -20.53 -11.76
CA ARG A 38 1.14 -19.29 -12.53
C ARG A 38 -0.04 -18.41 -12.12
N LEU A 39 -1.23 -19.01 -11.94
CA LEU A 39 -2.40 -18.31 -11.44
C LEU A 39 -2.14 -17.72 -10.05
N LEU A 40 -1.58 -18.51 -9.12
CA LEU A 40 -1.25 -18.04 -7.78
C LEU A 40 -0.22 -16.91 -7.79
N ALA A 41 0.78 -16.98 -8.68
CA ALA A 41 1.77 -15.92 -8.83
C ALA A 41 1.14 -14.62 -9.35
N TRP A 42 0.22 -14.69 -10.31
CA TRP A 42 -0.52 -13.53 -10.78
C TRP A 42 -1.42 -12.93 -9.70
N LEU A 43 -2.18 -13.76 -8.98
CA LEU A 43 -3.03 -13.29 -7.88
C LEU A 43 -2.20 -12.57 -6.80
N LYS A 44 -1.02 -13.11 -6.48
CA LYS A 44 -0.07 -12.48 -5.54
C LYS A 44 0.44 -11.14 -6.08
N ALA A 45 0.86 -11.08 -7.35
CA ALA A 45 1.34 -9.85 -7.97
C ALA A 45 0.28 -8.76 -7.97
N VAL A 46 -0.95 -9.11 -8.36
CA VAL A 46 -2.11 -8.19 -8.37
C VAL A 46 -2.44 -7.70 -6.96
N ALA A 47 -2.41 -8.58 -5.96
CA ALA A 47 -2.64 -8.18 -4.57
C ALA A 47 -1.59 -7.17 -4.08
N TRP A 48 -0.30 -7.43 -4.32
CA TRP A 48 0.76 -6.48 -3.95
C TRP A 48 0.68 -5.17 -4.71
N PHE A 49 0.30 -5.21 -5.99
CA PHE A 49 0.09 -4.01 -6.81
C PHE A 49 -1.02 -3.13 -6.25
N PHE A 50 -2.20 -3.69 -5.95
CA PHE A 50 -3.29 -2.90 -5.37
C PHE A 50 -2.97 -2.38 -3.96
N LEU A 51 -2.25 -3.15 -3.15
CA LEU A 51 -1.80 -2.70 -1.84
C LEU A 51 -0.81 -1.53 -1.96
N ALA A 52 0.14 -1.61 -2.90
CA ALA A 52 1.06 -0.52 -3.19
C ALA A 52 0.32 0.72 -3.71
N LEU A 53 -0.66 0.56 -4.59
CA LEU A 53 -1.46 1.67 -5.13
C LEU A 53 -2.23 2.40 -4.01
N GLY A 54 -2.90 1.67 -3.12
CA GLY A 54 -3.61 2.26 -1.98
C GLY A 54 -2.67 2.97 -1.00
N ALA A 55 -1.55 2.34 -0.66
CA ALA A 55 -0.56 2.93 0.24
C ALA A 55 0.18 4.13 -0.38
N ALA A 56 0.40 4.14 -1.70
CA ALA A 56 0.95 5.28 -2.42
C ALA A 56 0.01 6.50 -2.33
N GLY A 57 -1.31 6.29 -2.42
CA GLY A 57 -2.30 7.34 -2.18
C GLY A 57 -2.14 7.98 -0.80
N ALA A 58 -2.01 7.16 0.25
CA ALA A 58 -1.79 7.63 1.62
C ALA A 58 -0.51 8.47 1.77
N VAL A 59 0.57 8.09 1.08
CA VAL A 59 1.87 8.77 1.13
C VAL A 59 1.88 10.08 0.33
N VAL A 60 1.30 10.07 -0.87
CA VAL A 60 1.36 11.17 -1.84
C VAL A 60 0.31 12.25 -1.55
N ALA A 61 -0.84 11.88 -0.97
CA ALA A 61 -1.93 12.82 -0.66
C ALA A 61 -1.50 14.10 0.09
N PRO A 62 -0.74 14.04 1.21
CA PRO A 62 -0.33 15.26 1.91
C PRO A 62 0.63 16.12 1.08
N VAL A 63 1.46 15.50 0.22
CA VAL A 63 2.37 16.23 -0.67
C VAL A 63 1.58 17.00 -1.73
N LEU A 64 0.61 16.34 -2.37
CA LEU A 64 -0.25 16.98 -3.37
C LEU A 64 -1.12 18.10 -2.76
N LEU A 65 -1.64 17.89 -1.56
CA LEU A 65 -2.37 18.93 -0.82
C LEU A 65 -1.46 20.13 -0.48
N ALA A 66 -0.22 19.87 -0.06
CA ALA A 66 0.76 20.93 0.21
C ALA A 66 1.15 21.70 -1.07
N LEU A 67 1.11 21.06 -2.24
CA LEU A 67 1.29 21.70 -3.54
C LEU A 67 0.04 22.43 -4.06
N GLY A 68 -1.04 22.47 -3.28
CA GLY A 68 -2.27 23.18 -3.63
C GLY A 68 -3.16 22.47 -4.66
N VAL A 69 -2.97 21.16 -4.86
CA VAL A 69 -3.84 20.36 -5.74
C VAL A 69 -5.25 20.31 -5.14
N PRO A 70 -6.30 20.70 -5.89
CA PRO A 70 -7.66 20.75 -5.37
C PRO A 70 -8.16 19.38 -4.88
N SER A 71 -8.73 19.37 -3.68
CA SER A 71 -9.50 18.26 -3.13
C SER A 71 -10.71 18.01 -4.03
N GLY A 72 -10.72 16.89 -4.75
CA GLY A 72 -11.81 16.53 -5.69
C GLY A 72 -11.44 16.59 -7.17
N ALA A 73 -10.17 16.81 -7.53
CA ALA A 73 -9.72 16.80 -8.92
C ALA A 73 -9.95 15.45 -9.64
N THR A 74 -10.06 14.32 -8.91
CA THR A 74 -10.30 13.00 -9.51
C THR A 74 -11.15 12.10 -8.61
N HIS A 75 -12.00 11.25 -9.19
CA HIS A 75 -12.71 10.18 -8.46
C HIS A 75 -11.77 9.07 -7.95
N LEU A 76 -10.57 8.99 -8.52
CA LEU A 76 -9.58 7.95 -8.19
C LEU A 76 -8.74 8.31 -6.96
N LEU A 77 -8.52 9.60 -6.70
CA LEU A 77 -7.72 10.09 -5.60
C LEU A 77 -8.47 11.19 -4.85
N ARG A 78 -9.09 10.81 -3.74
CA ARG A 78 -9.75 11.76 -2.85
C ARG A 78 -8.69 12.37 -1.93
N LEU A 79 -8.23 13.55 -2.31
CA LEU A 79 -7.31 14.39 -1.53
C LEU A 79 -8.04 15.03 -0.35
N GLU A 80 -8.64 14.21 0.50
CA GLU A 80 -9.29 14.61 1.75
C GLU A 80 -8.56 13.99 2.94
N ARG A 81 -8.98 14.36 4.15
CA ARG A 81 -8.44 13.76 5.38
C ARG A 81 -8.77 12.26 5.41
N PRO A 82 -7.82 11.40 5.79
CA PRO A 82 -8.08 9.97 5.89
C PRO A 82 -9.13 9.71 6.98
N THR A 83 -10.03 8.77 6.70
CA THR A 83 -10.99 8.31 7.69
C THR A 83 -10.35 7.39 8.71
N LEU A 84 -11.00 7.21 9.87
CA LEU A 84 -10.56 6.24 10.88
C LEU A 84 -10.55 4.81 10.31
N ALA A 85 -11.52 4.45 9.47
CA ALA A 85 -11.62 3.13 8.87
C ALA A 85 -10.43 2.83 7.93
N GLU A 86 -10.12 3.74 7.02
CA GLU A 86 -8.97 3.60 6.11
C GLU A 86 -7.66 3.53 6.90
N THR A 87 -7.53 4.38 7.93
CA THR A 87 -6.35 4.38 8.80
C THR A 87 -6.21 3.09 9.59
N ALA A 88 -7.30 2.54 10.14
CA ALA A 88 -7.28 1.29 10.89
C ALA A 88 -6.86 0.10 10.00
N VAL A 89 -7.37 0.03 8.76
CA VAL A 89 -6.98 -1.00 7.79
C VAL A 89 -5.50 -0.90 7.46
N LEU A 90 -5.05 0.30 7.08
CA LEU A 90 -3.66 0.51 6.66
C LEU A 90 -2.68 0.30 7.82
N PHE A 91 -3.03 0.79 9.01
CA PHE A 91 -2.24 0.56 10.22
C PHE A 91 -2.20 -0.92 10.62
N GLY A 92 -3.31 -1.64 10.50
CA GLY A 92 -3.35 -3.09 10.72
C GLY A 92 -2.37 -3.84 9.81
N PHE A 93 -2.32 -3.50 8.52
CA PHE A 93 -1.31 -4.05 7.61
C PHE A 93 0.12 -3.69 8.04
N ALA A 94 0.37 -2.42 8.39
CA ALA A 94 1.69 -1.99 8.86
C ALA A 94 2.14 -2.80 10.09
N VAL A 95 1.27 -3.03 11.06
CA VAL A 95 1.55 -3.86 12.24
C VAL A 95 1.88 -5.30 11.85
N LEU A 96 1.11 -5.91 10.94
CA LEU A 96 1.40 -7.27 10.46
C LEU A 96 2.75 -7.37 9.76
N ILE A 97 3.11 -6.37 8.95
CA ILE A 97 4.39 -6.29 8.25
C ILE A 97 5.53 -6.18 9.27
N VAL A 98 5.45 -5.22 10.19
CA VAL A 98 6.47 -5.04 11.25
C VAL A 98 6.62 -6.32 12.06
N ARG A 99 5.50 -6.96 12.44
CA ARG A 99 5.52 -8.25 13.13
C ARG A 99 6.27 -9.32 12.33
N THR A 100 6.04 -9.43 11.01
CA THR A 100 6.78 -10.40 10.19
C THR A 100 8.27 -10.11 10.14
N ARG A 101 8.67 -8.82 10.04
CA ARG A 101 10.08 -8.43 10.04
C ARG A 101 10.77 -8.70 11.37
N VAL A 102 10.10 -8.44 12.49
CA VAL A 102 10.62 -8.78 13.83
C VAL A 102 10.75 -10.28 14.04
N LYS A 103 9.92 -11.10 13.41
CA LYS A 103 10.04 -12.57 13.49
C LYS A 103 11.19 -13.11 12.61
N GLU A 104 11.52 -12.42 11.52
CA GLU A 104 12.53 -12.84 10.54
C GLU A 104 13.97 -12.41 10.89
N GLY A 105 14.14 -11.41 11.77
CA GLY A 105 15.44 -10.93 12.28
C GLY A 105 15.73 -11.42 13.69
#